data_AF-A0A7C7GSR1-F1
#
_entry.id   AF-A0A7C7GSR1-F1
#
_cell.length_a   1.000
_cell.length_b   1.000
_cell.length_c   1.000
_cell.angle_alpha   90.00
_cell.angle_beta   90.00
_cell.angle_gamma   90.00
#
_symmetry.space_group_name_H-M   'P 1'
#
loop_
_entity.id
_entity.type
_entity.pdbx_description
1 polymer ?
#
loop_
_entity_poly.entity_id
_entity_poly.type
_entity_poly.pdbx_seq_one_letter_code
_entity_poly.pdbx_strand_id
1 'polypeptide(L)'
;MENYIKANASRIMLNRIEKYEIEMLAIALIILVVGISFPYHIPVFGPYVLALFIYSIFKRKKFYLPKSFLVYLSVCGLFVLGFVNSKIHHDLAIRDLRNMGFLTMFGLLLISYIREKKDFARFSVFFIRYTAVFITLISFIGLFKFFSMLKGVEYSVFKIEDGYPWGSALISDCNYYALGGIIGLCACIYLIHIKDALLKKNWYYLFSILIILNVVLAGSRRGIVVLAILCGFIIIVSAVKWLFRWFRVSKVRLILFISIIGILGLVVSQITFKQISYVLSPMIEMSGIDYQLFKEDITVVSFRYMTIINSDININDYYASLWGEPSTLKTDQLKAINKKGVASRLLRWKYALKLYSEYPFSSKIIGSGFDYIGDYSKEFGRWHHKPDYPHNPFLSALLYSGILGLFAFLLFMAQVSYYFLKYWREHWFYLAVFLFIAMFSMISGNSFFSVKIFPAVSLLPLLFTNNSSKE
;
A
#
# COMPACT_ATOMS: atom_id res chain seq x y z
N MET A 1 -42.92 -6.10 -33.32
CA MET A 1 -41.54 -6.41 -33.74
C MET A 1 -40.51 -5.55 -33.00
N GLU A 2 -40.69 -4.23 -32.89
CA GLU A 2 -39.77 -3.34 -32.17
C GLU A 2 -39.55 -3.70 -30.69
N ASN A 3 -40.63 -4.00 -29.93
CA ASN A 3 -40.53 -4.42 -28.53
C ASN A 3 -39.76 -5.75 -28.36
N TYR A 4 -39.87 -6.67 -29.33
CA TYR A 4 -39.13 -7.93 -29.33
C TYR A 4 -37.63 -7.70 -29.61
N ILE A 5 -37.30 -6.81 -30.55
CA ILE A 5 -35.91 -6.43 -30.85
C ILE A 5 -35.27 -5.75 -29.63
N LYS A 6 -35.97 -4.80 -29.00
CA LYS A 6 -35.50 -4.13 -27.77
C LYS A 6 -35.29 -5.12 -26.62
N ALA A 7 -36.20 -6.07 -26.42
CA ALA A 7 -36.06 -7.12 -25.41
C ALA A 7 -34.87 -8.05 -25.68
N ASN A 8 -34.67 -8.46 -26.93
CA ASN A 8 -33.58 -9.37 -27.28
C ASN A 8 -32.20 -8.69 -27.22
N ALA A 9 -32.11 -7.42 -27.65
CA ALA A 9 -30.89 -6.62 -27.51
C ALA A 9 -30.50 -6.40 -26.04
N SER A 10 -31.49 -6.08 -25.18
CA SER A 10 -31.29 -5.96 -23.73
C SER A 10 -30.77 -7.27 -23.11
N ARG A 11 -31.37 -8.42 -23.50
CA ARG A 11 -30.93 -9.75 -23.03
C ARG A 11 -29.51 -10.10 -23.48
N ILE A 12 -29.13 -9.82 -24.74
CA ILE A 12 -27.77 -10.06 -25.24
C ILE A 12 -26.75 -9.18 -24.51
N MET A 13 -27.08 -7.91 -24.27
CA MET A 13 -26.23 -6.99 -23.51
C MET A 13 -26.04 -7.46 -22.08
N LEU A 14 -27.12 -7.88 -21.40
CA LEU A 14 -27.05 -8.42 -20.04
C LEU A 14 -26.16 -9.65 -19.97
N ASN A 15 -26.34 -10.63 -20.86
CA ASN A 15 -25.51 -11.84 -20.94
C ASN A 15 -24.02 -11.54 -21.13
N ARG A 16 -23.69 -10.48 -21.88
CA ARG A 16 -22.30 -10.02 -22.02
C ARG A 16 -21.76 -9.41 -20.73
N ILE A 17 -22.57 -8.63 -20.00
CA ILE A 17 -22.17 -8.04 -18.72
C ILE A 17 -21.95 -9.12 -17.65
N GLU A 18 -22.80 -10.15 -17.60
CA GLU A 18 -22.64 -11.27 -16.64
C GLU A 18 -21.28 -11.94 -16.77
N LYS A 19 -20.78 -12.03 -18.01
CA LYS A 19 -19.47 -12.58 -18.29
C LYS A 19 -18.36 -11.80 -17.59
N TYR A 20 -18.50 -10.50 -17.33
CA TYR A 20 -17.44 -9.63 -16.81
C TYR A 20 -17.62 -9.19 -15.35
N GLU A 21 -18.62 -9.71 -14.62
CA GLU A 21 -18.89 -9.28 -13.24
C GLU A 21 -17.71 -9.50 -12.30
N ILE A 22 -17.01 -10.63 -12.46
CA ILE A 22 -15.83 -10.97 -11.66
C ILE A 22 -14.67 -10.01 -11.96
N GLU A 23 -14.46 -9.69 -13.24
CA GLU A 23 -13.46 -8.71 -13.66
C GLU A 23 -13.76 -7.31 -13.14
N MET A 24 -15.03 -6.89 -13.11
CA MET A 24 -15.42 -5.60 -12.52
C MET A 24 -15.05 -5.52 -11.03
N LEU A 25 -15.21 -6.61 -10.27
CA LEU A 25 -14.74 -6.65 -8.88
C LEU A 25 -13.21 -6.57 -8.77
N ALA A 26 -12.48 -7.21 -9.68
CA ALA A 26 -11.03 -7.11 -9.73
C ALA A 26 -10.59 -5.66 -10.06
N ILE A 27 -11.31 -4.96 -10.94
CA ILE A 27 -11.09 -3.53 -11.24
C ILE A 27 -11.25 -2.67 -9.98
N ALA A 28 -12.23 -2.93 -9.12
CA ALA A 28 -12.36 -2.20 -7.84
C ALA A 28 -11.10 -2.29 -6.98
N LEU A 29 -10.47 -3.47 -6.91
CA LEU A 29 -9.24 -3.67 -6.14
C LEU A 29 -8.03 -3.04 -6.86
N ILE A 30 -7.98 -3.08 -8.19
CA ILE A 30 -6.95 -2.35 -8.99
C ILE A 30 -7.03 -0.85 -8.71
N ILE A 31 -8.24 -0.26 -8.70
CA ILE A 31 -8.46 1.16 -8.38
C ILE A 31 -7.89 1.51 -7.00
N LEU A 32 -8.01 0.61 -6.01
CA LEU A 32 -7.41 0.83 -4.68
C LEU A 32 -5.88 0.80 -4.72
N VAL A 33 -5.27 -0.20 -5.38
CA VAL A 33 -3.81 -0.33 -5.48
C VAL A 33 -3.21 0.83 -6.26
N VAL A 34 -3.82 1.17 -7.38
CA VAL A 34 -3.43 2.30 -8.19
C VAL A 34 -3.67 3.62 -7.44
N GLY A 35 -4.76 3.70 -6.67
CA GLY A 35 -5.14 4.83 -5.85
C GLY A 35 -4.16 5.23 -4.74
N ILE A 36 -3.33 4.29 -4.27
CA ILE A 36 -2.28 4.56 -3.29
C ILE A 36 -0.94 4.95 -3.92
N SER A 37 -0.80 4.86 -5.25
CA SER A 37 0.44 5.20 -5.98
C SER A 37 0.30 6.35 -6.96
N PHE A 38 -0.92 6.81 -7.24
CA PHE A 38 -1.15 7.88 -8.19
C PHE A 38 -2.10 8.93 -7.59
N PRO A 39 -1.85 10.24 -7.80
CA PRO A 39 -2.65 11.32 -7.25
C PRO A 39 -4.00 11.42 -7.97
N TYR A 40 -4.95 10.56 -7.61
CA TYR A 40 -6.33 10.77 -8.03
C TYR A 40 -6.92 11.88 -7.18
N HIS A 41 -7.06 13.07 -7.79
CA HIS A 41 -7.81 14.18 -7.19
C HIS A 41 -9.29 13.81 -6.93
N ILE A 42 -9.79 12.72 -7.55
CA ILE A 42 -11.17 12.24 -7.41
C ILE A 42 -11.16 10.84 -6.77
N PRO A 43 -11.93 10.60 -5.70
CA PRO A 43 -11.97 9.29 -5.03
C PRO A 43 -12.78 8.26 -5.82
N VAL A 44 -12.22 7.70 -6.90
CA VAL A 44 -12.92 6.80 -7.86
C VAL A 44 -13.50 5.53 -7.22
N PHE A 45 -12.82 4.95 -6.23
CA PHE A 45 -13.23 3.67 -5.63
C PHE A 45 -14.67 3.67 -5.08
N GLY A 46 -15.05 4.72 -4.34
CA GLY A 46 -16.36 4.78 -3.68
C GLY A 46 -17.52 4.79 -4.67
N PRO A 47 -17.58 5.77 -5.60
CA PRO A 47 -18.56 5.80 -6.67
C PRO A 47 -18.59 4.52 -7.51
N TYR A 48 -17.43 3.93 -7.81
CA TYR A 48 -17.34 2.69 -8.57
C TYR A 48 -18.01 1.52 -7.84
N VAL A 49 -17.68 1.30 -6.56
CA VAL A 49 -18.29 0.24 -5.76
C VAL A 49 -19.78 0.47 -5.53
N LEU A 50 -20.20 1.72 -5.30
CA LEU A 50 -21.61 2.07 -5.13
C LEU A 50 -22.42 1.74 -6.40
N ALA A 51 -21.90 2.09 -7.58
CA ALA A 51 -22.54 1.74 -8.85
C ALA A 51 -22.68 0.23 -9.04
N LEU A 52 -21.62 -0.54 -8.74
CA LEU A 52 -21.67 -2.01 -8.78
C LEU A 52 -22.65 -2.59 -7.76
N PHE A 53 -22.75 -2.00 -6.57
CA PHE A 53 -23.65 -2.43 -5.51
C PHE A 53 -25.12 -2.20 -5.90
N ILE A 54 -25.44 -1.01 -6.42
CA ILE A 54 -26.78 -0.68 -6.95
C ILE A 54 -27.15 -1.63 -8.09
N TYR A 55 -26.24 -1.85 -9.04
CA TYR A 55 -26.43 -2.83 -10.11
C TYR A 55 -26.73 -4.23 -9.55
N SER A 56 -26.00 -4.65 -8.52
CA SER A 56 -26.20 -5.96 -7.90
C SER A 56 -27.55 -6.08 -7.19
N ILE A 57 -28.05 -5.02 -6.54
CA ILE A 57 -29.37 -5.00 -5.90
C ILE A 57 -30.48 -5.22 -6.93
N PHE A 58 -30.44 -4.51 -8.07
CA PHE A 58 -31.46 -4.68 -9.11
C PHE A 58 -31.44 -6.07 -9.75
N LYS A 59 -30.25 -6.67 -9.85
CA LYS A 59 -30.07 -7.98 -10.47
C LYS A 59 -30.37 -9.14 -9.53
N ARG A 60 -30.02 -9.04 -8.25
CA ARG A 60 -30.06 -10.15 -7.28
C ARG A 60 -31.11 -9.91 -6.21
N LYS A 61 -32.04 -10.86 -6.08
CA LYS A 61 -33.09 -10.80 -5.04
C LYS A 61 -32.58 -11.04 -3.61
N LYS A 62 -31.45 -11.75 -3.43
CA LYS A 62 -30.92 -12.11 -2.11
C LYS A 62 -29.39 -12.11 -2.09
N PHE A 63 -28.81 -11.48 -1.06
CA PHE A 63 -27.39 -11.56 -0.72
C PHE A 63 -27.17 -12.70 0.27
N TYR A 64 -26.10 -13.48 0.07
CA TYR A 64 -25.68 -14.51 1.02
C TYR A 64 -24.62 -13.92 1.95
N LEU A 65 -24.79 -14.11 3.26
CA LEU A 65 -23.87 -13.61 4.28
C LEU A 65 -23.25 -14.79 5.05
N PRO A 66 -22.01 -15.19 4.75
CA PRO A 66 -21.35 -16.27 5.46
C PRO A 66 -21.09 -15.85 6.91
N LYS A 67 -21.17 -16.82 7.83
CA LYS A 67 -20.91 -16.59 9.27
C LYS A 67 -19.54 -15.95 9.52
N SER A 68 -18.55 -16.25 8.70
CA SER A 68 -17.21 -15.65 8.78
C SER A 68 -17.23 -14.13 8.62
N PHE A 69 -18.17 -13.57 7.87
CA PHE A 69 -18.33 -12.13 7.67
C PHE A 69 -18.98 -11.41 8.86
N LEU A 70 -19.65 -12.13 9.77
CA LEU A 70 -20.24 -11.53 10.98
C LEU A 70 -19.18 -10.92 11.91
N VAL A 71 -17.98 -11.49 11.94
CA VAL A 71 -16.84 -10.95 12.71
C VAL A 71 -16.36 -9.62 12.12
N TYR A 72 -16.37 -9.46 10.79
CA TYR A 72 -16.11 -8.16 10.16
C TYR A 72 -17.21 -7.14 10.50
N LEU A 73 -18.47 -7.56 10.46
CA LEU A 73 -19.59 -6.68 10.80
C LEU A 73 -19.58 -6.23 12.26
N SER A 74 -19.06 -7.03 13.20
CA SER A 74 -18.90 -6.58 14.58
C SER A 74 -17.85 -5.47 14.72
N VAL A 75 -16.75 -5.54 13.95
CA VAL A 75 -15.76 -4.44 13.84
C VAL A 75 -16.42 -3.17 13.28
N CYS A 76 -17.24 -3.29 12.22
CA CYS A 76 -17.98 -2.16 11.67
C CYS A 76 -18.98 -1.57 12.69
N GLY A 77 -19.73 -2.43 13.40
CA GLY A 77 -20.70 -1.99 14.40
C GLY A 77 -20.06 -1.23 15.56
N LEU A 78 -18.92 -1.71 16.06
CA LEU A 78 -18.18 -1.04 17.14
C LEU A 78 -17.48 0.24 16.66
N PHE A 79 -17.07 0.31 15.40
CA PHE A 79 -16.61 1.56 14.79
C PHE A 79 -17.73 2.60 14.72
N VAL A 80 -18.93 2.21 14.29
CA VAL A 80 -20.11 3.10 14.26
C VAL A 80 -20.48 3.56 15.66
N LEU A 81 -20.47 2.65 16.65
CA LEU A 81 -20.71 3.01 18.04
C LEU A 81 -19.70 4.05 18.53
N GLY A 82 -18.41 3.87 18.26
CA GLY A 82 -17.37 4.86 18.56
C GLY A 82 -17.62 6.20 17.86
N PHE A 83 -18.03 6.17 16.59
CA PHE A 83 -18.38 7.39 15.85
C PHE A 83 -19.55 8.13 16.48
N VAL A 84 -20.63 7.44 16.84
CA VAL A 84 -21.81 8.03 17.50
C VAL A 84 -21.48 8.57 18.90
N ASN A 85 -20.59 7.90 19.64
CA ASN A 85 -20.16 8.34 20.97
C ASN A 85 -19.21 9.55 20.95
N SER A 86 -18.75 9.99 19.77
CA SER A 86 -17.82 11.12 19.65
C SER A 86 -18.57 12.44 19.83
N LYS A 87 -18.02 13.37 20.60
CA LYS A 87 -18.58 14.73 20.71
C LYS A 87 -18.22 15.57 19.48
N ILE A 88 -17.05 15.33 18.91
CA ILE A 88 -16.55 16.05 17.72
C ILE A 88 -16.30 15.06 16.59
N HIS A 89 -16.99 15.27 15.46
CA HIS A 89 -16.80 14.47 14.26
C HIS A 89 -15.65 15.04 13.42
N HIS A 90 -14.43 14.60 13.72
CA HIS A 90 -13.26 14.93 12.91
C HIS A 90 -13.38 14.42 11.47
N ASP A 91 -12.88 15.19 10.49
CA ASP A 91 -12.89 14.82 9.06
C ASP A 91 -12.24 13.44 8.79
N LEU A 92 -11.22 13.08 9.56
CA LEU A 92 -10.59 11.76 9.50
C LEU A 92 -11.59 10.64 9.82
N ALA A 93 -12.41 10.81 10.86
CA ALA A 93 -13.40 9.81 11.28
C ALA A 93 -14.54 9.71 10.26
N ILE A 94 -15.01 10.84 9.72
CA ILE A 94 -16.04 10.87 8.66
C ILE A 94 -15.53 10.16 7.40
N ARG A 95 -14.28 10.44 7.00
CA ARG A 95 -13.64 9.77 5.86
C ARG A 95 -13.54 8.26 6.09
N ASP A 96 -13.14 7.84 7.28
CA ASP A 96 -13.00 6.43 7.63
C ASP A 96 -14.37 5.72 7.70
N LEU A 97 -15.42 6.39 8.19
CA LEU A 97 -16.80 5.89 8.18
C LEU A 97 -17.30 5.68 6.74
N ARG A 98 -17.07 6.65 5.86
CA ARG A 98 -17.40 6.52 4.43
C ARG A 98 -16.63 5.37 3.78
N ASN A 99 -15.34 5.23 4.10
CA ASN A 99 -14.53 4.12 3.61
C ASN A 99 -15.10 2.78 4.08
N MET A 100 -15.44 2.65 5.36
CA MET A 100 -16.06 1.46 5.94
C MET A 100 -17.35 1.07 5.18
N GLY A 101 -18.21 2.05 4.88
CA GLY A 101 -19.43 1.83 4.09
C GLY A 101 -19.13 1.22 2.71
N PHE A 102 -18.24 1.85 1.93
CA PHE A 102 -17.85 1.33 0.61
C PHE A 102 -17.14 -0.03 0.68
N LEU A 103 -16.30 -0.26 1.69
CA LEU A 103 -15.60 -1.52 1.88
C LEU A 103 -16.56 -2.65 2.28
N THR A 104 -17.58 -2.35 3.09
CA THR A 104 -18.63 -3.29 3.44
C THR A 104 -19.43 -3.69 2.19
N MET A 105 -19.84 -2.72 1.37
CA MET A 105 -20.48 -2.98 0.07
C MET A 105 -19.59 -3.84 -0.84
N PHE A 106 -18.29 -3.54 -0.92
CA PHE A 106 -17.34 -4.33 -1.70
C PHE A 106 -17.22 -5.76 -1.17
N GLY A 107 -17.15 -5.97 0.15
CA GLY A 107 -17.13 -7.29 0.76
C GLY A 107 -18.37 -8.13 0.43
N LEU A 108 -19.56 -7.51 0.51
CA LEU A 108 -20.82 -8.16 0.14
C LEU A 108 -20.87 -8.54 -1.34
N LEU A 109 -20.33 -7.69 -2.22
CA LEU A 109 -20.19 -7.99 -3.65
C LEU A 109 -19.26 -9.18 -3.87
N LEU A 110 -18.06 -9.19 -3.26
CA LEU A 110 -17.10 -10.28 -3.38
C LEU A 110 -17.73 -11.62 -3.01
N ILE A 111 -18.38 -11.70 -1.85
CA ILE A 111 -19.05 -12.91 -1.36
C ILE A 111 -20.20 -13.35 -2.28
N SER A 112 -20.90 -12.39 -2.88
CA SER A 112 -22.06 -12.68 -3.72
C SER A 112 -21.67 -13.25 -5.09
N TYR A 113 -20.61 -12.72 -5.69
CA TYR A 113 -20.18 -13.04 -7.05
C TYR A 113 -19.10 -14.10 -7.13
N ILE A 114 -18.23 -14.24 -6.12
CA ILE A 114 -17.16 -15.22 -6.11
C ILE A 114 -17.59 -16.40 -5.24
N ARG A 115 -18.21 -17.40 -5.86
CA ARG A 115 -18.81 -18.55 -5.16
C ARG A 115 -18.04 -19.84 -5.33
N GLU A 116 -17.31 -19.95 -6.42
CA GLU A 116 -16.56 -21.13 -6.78
C GLU A 116 -15.06 -20.85 -6.89
N LYS A 117 -14.25 -21.89 -6.75
CA LYS A 117 -12.80 -21.84 -6.91
C LYS A 117 -12.38 -21.27 -8.28
N LYS A 118 -13.14 -21.60 -9.33
CA LYS A 118 -12.93 -21.07 -10.69
C LYS A 118 -13.13 -19.56 -10.78
N ASP A 119 -14.12 -19.03 -10.05
CA ASP A 119 -14.42 -17.60 -10.03
C ASP A 119 -13.29 -16.84 -9.35
N PHE A 120 -12.82 -17.36 -8.21
CA PHE A 120 -11.70 -16.77 -7.47
C PHE A 120 -10.39 -16.82 -8.28
N ALA A 121 -10.14 -17.93 -8.98
CA ALA A 121 -8.99 -18.04 -9.88
C ALA A 121 -9.06 -16.99 -11.01
N ARG A 122 -10.23 -16.82 -11.63
CA ARG A 122 -10.48 -15.81 -12.67
C ARG A 122 -10.28 -14.39 -12.15
N PHE A 123 -10.88 -14.06 -11.01
CA PHE A 123 -10.68 -12.79 -10.30
C PHE A 123 -9.19 -12.53 -10.06
N SER A 124 -8.47 -13.54 -9.54
CA SER A 124 -7.07 -13.41 -9.15
C SER A 124 -6.15 -13.19 -10.32
N VAL A 125 -6.28 -13.98 -11.38
CA VAL A 125 -5.46 -13.83 -12.59
C VAL A 125 -5.67 -12.44 -13.20
N PHE A 126 -6.93 -11.98 -13.27
CA PHE A 126 -7.23 -10.64 -13.77
C PHE A 126 -6.62 -9.55 -12.88
N PHE A 127 -6.89 -9.58 -11.57
CA PHE A 127 -6.38 -8.61 -10.61
C PHE A 127 -4.85 -8.51 -10.66
N ILE A 128 -4.15 -9.63 -10.57
CA ILE A 128 -2.68 -9.70 -10.51
C ILE A 128 -2.07 -9.17 -11.80
N ARG A 129 -2.59 -9.61 -12.96
CA ARG A 129 -2.05 -9.22 -14.27
C ARG A 129 -2.16 -7.72 -14.51
N TYR A 130 -3.35 -7.16 -14.31
CA TYR A 130 -3.55 -5.74 -14.55
C TYR A 130 -2.88 -4.88 -13.47
N THR A 131 -2.76 -5.35 -12.23
CA THR A 131 -1.94 -4.68 -11.20
C THR A 131 -0.49 -4.56 -11.65
N ALA A 132 0.12 -5.63 -12.17
CA ALA A 132 1.49 -5.58 -12.68
C ALA A 132 1.65 -4.55 -13.82
N VAL A 133 0.70 -4.52 -14.76
CA VAL A 133 0.71 -3.56 -15.88
C VAL A 133 0.56 -2.12 -15.39
N PHE A 134 -0.48 -1.81 -14.60
CA PHE A 134 -0.75 -0.45 -14.16
C PHE A 134 0.34 0.10 -13.22
N ILE A 135 0.87 -0.72 -12.29
CA ILE A 135 1.97 -0.28 -11.42
C ILE A 135 3.27 -0.07 -12.20
N THR A 136 3.52 -0.85 -13.27
CA THR A 136 4.65 -0.59 -14.16
C THR A 136 4.50 0.74 -14.88
N LEU A 137 3.30 1.04 -15.40
CA LEU A 137 3.03 2.33 -16.04
C LEU A 137 3.21 3.50 -15.06
N ILE A 138 2.71 3.37 -13.83
CA ILE A 138 2.91 4.37 -12.76
C ILE A 138 4.39 4.52 -12.42
N SER A 139 5.14 3.43 -12.41
CA SER A 139 6.59 3.46 -12.16
C SER A 139 7.35 4.17 -13.28
N PHE A 140 6.96 3.95 -14.53
CA PHE A 140 7.51 4.70 -15.67
C PHE A 140 7.21 6.19 -15.56
N ILE A 141 5.97 6.58 -15.23
CA ILE A 141 5.58 7.98 -15.01
C ILE A 141 6.36 8.59 -13.85
N GLY A 142 6.53 7.86 -12.73
CA GLY A 142 7.32 8.29 -11.57
C GLY A 142 8.79 8.56 -11.90
N LEU A 143 9.42 7.66 -12.66
CA LEU A 143 10.79 7.83 -13.13
C LEU A 143 10.91 9.01 -14.11
N PHE A 144 10.00 9.12 -15.08
CA PHE A 144 9.97 10.25 -16.01
C PHE A 144 9.81 11.60 -15.29
N LYS A 145 8.90 11.65 -14.31
CA LYS A 145 8.69 12.80 -13.43
C LYS A 145 10.00 13.14 -12.70
N PHE A 146 10.67 12.15 -12.09
CA PHE A 146 11.93 12.36 -11.38
C PHE A 146 13.01 12.93 -12.31
N PHE A 147 13.23 12.35 -13.49
CA PHE A 147 14.19 12.87 -14.45
C PHE A 147 13.86 14.27 -14.96
N SER A 148 12.58 14.62 -15.10
CA SER A 148 12.17 15.98 -15.46
C SER A 148 12.46 16.98 -14.34
N MET A 149 12.20 16.58 -13.09
CA MET A 149 12.47 17.38 -11.89
C MET A 149 13.98 17.68 -11.75
N LEU A 150 14.83 16.70 -12.05
CA LEU A 150 16.29 16.87 -12.10
C LEU A 150 16.75 17.88 -13.18
N LYS A 151 15.89 18.22 -14.15
CA LYS A 151 16.12 19.28 -15.15
C LYS A 151 15.48 20.61 -14.76
N GLY A 152 15.00 20.75 -13.51
CA GLY A 152 14.26 21.91 -13.05
C GLY A 152 12.81 21.99 -13.57
N VAL A 153 12.28 20.92 -14.19
CA VAL A 153 10.93 20.91 -14.75
C VAL A 153 9.96 20.23 -13.76
N GLU A 154 8.99 21.00 -13.27
CA GLU A 154 7.92 20.50 -12.42
C GLU A 154 6.56 20.54 -13.13
N TYR A 155 5.85 19.41 -13.16
CA TYR A 155 4.49 19.35 -13.70
C TYR A 155 3.43 19.67 -12.65
N SER A 156 2.49 20.58 -12.97
CA SER A 156 1.41 21.00 -12.07
C SER A 156 0.51 19.85 -11.61
N VAL A 157 0.29 18.82 -12.44
CA VAL A 157 -0.51 17.63 -12.10
C VAL A 157 0.06 16.84 -10.91
N PHE A 158 1.35 16.97 -10.61
CA PHE A 158 1.99 16.31 -9.47
C PHE A 158 2.21 17.27 -8.29
N LYS A 159 1.91 18.57 -8.42
CA LYS A 159 1.99 19.52 -7.32
C LYS A 159 0.86 19.25 -6.33
N ILE A 160 1.22 19.18 -5.06
CA ILE A 160 0.31 18.98 -3.92
C ILE A 160 0.41 20.21 -3.00
N GLU A 161 -0.54 20.36 -2.07
CA GLU A 161 -0.57 21.50 -1.13
C GLU A 161 0.75 21.67 -0.36
N ASP A 162 1.40 20.56 0.02
CA ASP A 162 2.66 20.57 0.78
C ASP A 162 3.92 20.65 -0.13
N GLY A 163 3.79 20.90 -1.44
CA GLY A 163 4.91 21.10 -2.38
C GLY A 163 4.98 20.10 -3.55
N TYR A 164 6.19 19.86 -4.06
CA TYR A 164 6.42 18.84 -5.10
C TYR A 164 6.88 17.53 -4.43
N PRO A 165 6.26 16.37 -4.71
CA PRO A 165 6.65 15.09 -4.11
C PRO A 165 8.13 14.78 -4.37
N TRP A 166 8.83 14.20 -3.38
CA TRP A 166 10.26 13.90 -3.53
C TRP A 166 10.52 12.68 -4.42
N GLY A 167 11.69 12.69 -5.08
CA GLY A 167 12.14 11.56 -5.86
C GLY A 167 11.16 11.19 -6.98
N SER A 168 10.99 9.88 -7.20
CA SER A 168 10.03 9.33 -8.15
C SER A 168 8.59 9.24 -7.65
N ALA A 169 8.31 9.59 -6.39
CA ALA A 169 6.96 9.54 -5.86
C ALA A 169 6.03 10.51 -6.61
N LEU A 170 4.79 10.07 -6.86
CA LEU A 170 3.75 10.89 -7.50
C LEU A 170 2.75 11.48 -6.50
N ILE A 171 2.84 11.07 -5.23
CA ILE A 171 1.97 11.52 -4.14
C ILE A 171 2.82 11.96 -2.93
N SER A 172 2.22 12.73 -2.03
CA SER A 172 2.88 13.23 -0.81
C SER A 172 3.45 12.11 0.06
N ASP A 173 2.68 11.03 0.24
CA ASP A 173 3.08 9.91 1.07
C ASP A 173 3.88 8.89 0.25
N CYS A 174 5.20 9.09 0.22
CA CYS A 174 6.13 8.18 -0.41
C CYS A 174 6.05 6.73 0.13
N ASN A 175 5.52 6.52 1.36
CA ASN A 175 5.36 5.16 1.90
C ASN A 175 4.25 4.41 1.18
N TYR A 176 3.07 5.01 1.03
CA TYR A 176 1.98 4.39 0.28
C TYR A 176 2.30 4.28 -1.21
N TYR A 177 3.02 5.25 -1.78
CA TYR A 177 3.55 5.16 -3.13
C TYR A 177 4.38 3.89 -3.33
N ALA A 178 5.39 3.69 -2.46
CA ALA A 178 6.25 2.51 -2.49
C ALA A 178 5.49 1.21 -2.21
N LEU A 179 4.46 1.23 -1.36
CA LEU A 179 3.61 0.07 -1.09
C LEU A 179 2.92 -0.43 -2.36
N GLY A 180 2.36 0.45 -3.20
CA GLY A 180 1.77 0.02 -4.47
C GLY A 180 2.83 -0.55 -5.43
N GLY A 181 4.05 0.01 -5.44
CA GLY A 181 5.21 -0.58 -6.10
C GLY A 181 5.51 -2.01 -5.65
N ILE A 182 5.55 -2.25 -4.33
CA ILE A 182 5.78 -3.58 -3.74
C ILE A 182 4.66 -4.56 -4.11
N ILE A 183 3.40 -4.13 -4.12
CA ILE A 183 2.27 -4.96 -4.57
C ILE A 183 2.44 -5.34 -6.05
N GLY A 184 2.81 -4.39 -6.91
CA GLY A 184 3.11 -4.64 -8.32
C GLY A 184 4.28 -5.61 -8.50
N LEU A 185 5.33 -5.49 -7.69
CA LEU A 185 6.46 -6.42 -7.70
C LEU A 185 6.03 -7.84 -7.29
N CYS A 186 5.20 -7.98 -6.26
CA CYS A 186 4.62 -9.28 -5.89
C CYS A 186 3.81 -9.88 -7.04
N ALA A 187 3.07 -9.05 -7.78
CA ALA A 187 2.30 -9.49 -8.93
C ALA A 187 3.20 -9.98 -10.07
N CYS A 188 4.27 -9.25 -10.40
CA CYS A 188 5.27 -9.69 -11.37
C CYS A 188 5.91 -11.02 -10.96
N ILE A 189 6.34 -11.16 -9.69
CA ILE A 189 6.92 -12.40 -9.17
C ILE A 189 5.93 -13.57 -9.32
N TYR A 190 4.66 -13.36 -8.98
CA TYR A 190 3.62 -14.38 -9.15
C TYR A 190 3.47 -14.81 -10.62
N LEU A 191 3.36 -13.84 -11.53
CA LEU A 191 3.19 -14.07 -12.97
C LEU A 191 4.39 -14.77 -13.62
N ILE A 192 5.60 -14.52 -13.13
CA ILE A 192 6.82 -15.23 -13.55
C ILE A 192 6.75 -16.73 -13.22
N HIS A 193 6.15 -17.08 -12.08
CA HIS A 193 6.08 -18.46 -11.61
C HIS A 193 4.99 -19.27 -12.31
N ILE A 194 3.85 -18.65 -12.62
CA ILE A 194 2.76 -19.32 -13.36
C ILE A 194 3.05 -19.35 -14.88
N LYS A 195 2.36 -20.23 -15.60
CA LYS A 195 2.38 -20.25 -17.07
C LYS A 195 1.35 -19.23 -17.58
N ASP A 196 1.70 -17.95 -17.51
CA ASP A 196 0.84 -16.88 -18.05
C ASP A 196 0.84 -16.90 -19.59
N ALA A 197 -0.35 -16.84 -20.19
CA ALA A 197 -0.53 -16.92 -21.64
C ALA A 197 -0.46 -15.56 -22.35
N LEU A 198 -0.67 -14.45 -21.64
CA LEU A 198 -0.78 -13.13 -22.27
C LEU A 198 0.58 -12.51 -22.57
N LEU A 199 1.49 -12.49 -21.59
CA LEU A 199 2.79 -11.86 -21.74
C LEU A 199 3.91 -12.87 -21.55
N LYS A 200 4.95 -12.75 -22.38
CA LYS A 200 6.18 -13.53 -22.20
C LYS A 200 6.83 -13.15 -20.86
N LYS A 201 7.38 -14.14 -20.16
CA LYS A 201 8.03 -13.96 -18.85
C LYS A 201 9.08 -12.84 -18.82
N ASN A 202 9.76 -12.60 -19.94
CA ASN A 202 10.75 -11.52 -20.11
C ASN A 202 10.19 -10.12 -19.78
N TRP A 203 8.93 -9.86 -20.12
CA TRP A 203 8.28 -8.58 -19.79
C TRP A 203 8.13 -8.38 -18.29
N TYR A 204 7.75 -9.42 -17.54
CA TYR A 204 7.60 -9.31 -16.09
C TYR A 204 8.93 -9.09 -15.36
N TYR A 205 10.06 -9.55 -15.91
CA TYR A 205 11.38 -9.20 -15.38
C TYR A 205 11.70 -7.72 -15.62
N LEU A 206 11.43 -7.21 -16.83
CA LEU A 206 11.61 -5.79 -17.15
C LEU A 206 10.72 -4.91 -16.26
N PHE A 207 9.46 -5.30 -16.07
CA PHE A 207 8.52 -4.62 -15.17
C PHE A 207 9.06 -4.59 -13.74
N SER A 208 9.59 -5.73 -13.26
CA SER A 208 10.17 -5.82 -11.91
C SER A 208 11.34 -4.85 -11.74
N ILE A 209 12.25 -4.75 -12.72
CA ILE A 209 13.39 -3.82 -12.68
C ILE A 209 12.90 -2.37 -12.60
N LEU A 210 11.96 -1.97 -13.46
CA LEU A 210 11.40 -0.62 -13.46
C LEU A 210 10.72 -0.28 -12.12
N ILE A 211 9.93 -1.22 -11.59
CA ILE A 211 9.25 -1.05 -10.29
C ILE A 211 10.27 -0.93 -9.16
N ILE A 212 11.33 -1.75 -9.14
CA ILE A 212 12.36 -1.69 -8.09
C ILE A 212 13.10 -0.34 -8.14
N LEU A 213 13.56 0.09 -9.32
CA LEU A 213 14.21 1.40 -9.49
C LEU A 213 13.30 2.53 -8.99
N ASN A 214 12.02 2.46 -9.35
CA ASN A 214 11.04 3.42 -8.91
C ASN A 214 10.81 3.42 -7.38
N VAL A 215 10.77 2.25 -6.72
CA VAL A 215 10.65 2.18 -5.25
C VAL A 215 11.91 2.73 -4.56
N VAL A 216 13.10 2.42 -5.08
CA VAL A 216 14.39 2.89 -4.56
C VAL A 216 14.53 4.41 -4.70
N LEU A 217 14.04 5.00 -5.77
CA LEU A 217 14.11 6.46 -5.99
C LEU A 217 12.96 7.23 -5.32
N ALA A 218 11.99 6.56 -4.70
CA ALA A 218 10.87 7.22 -4.02
C ALA A 218 11.23 7.82 -2.64
N GLY A 219 12.42 7.52 -2.11
CA GLY A 219 12.85 7.98 -0.77
C GLY A 219 12.09 7.32 0.39
N SER A 220 11.40 6.20 0.16
CA SER A 220 10.56 5.55 1.15
C SER A 220 11.34 4.62 2.07
N ARG A 221 11.59 5.04 3.31
CA ARG A 221 12.30 4.22 4.31
C ARG A 221 11.63 2.87 4.58
N ARG A 222 10.30 2.87 4.66
CA ARG A 222 9.54 1.62 4.82
C ARG A 222 9.61 0.79 3.55
N GLY A 223 9.46 1.45 2.40
CA GLY A 223 9.59 0.82 1.09
C GLY A 223 10.90 0.05 0.92
N ILE A 224 12.04 0.67 1.25
CA ILE A 224 13.34 0.01 1.10
C ILE A 224 13.52 -1.16 2.06
N VAL A 225 13.03 -1.05 3.31
CA VAL A 225 13.08 -2.17 4.28
C VAL A 225 12.24 -3.35 3.77
N VAL A 226 11.03 -3.10 3.29
CA VAL A 226 10.14 -4.15 2.77
C VAL A 226 10.73 -4.79 1.52
N LEU A 227 11.26 -3.97 0.62
CA LEU A 227 11.92 -4.44 -0.58
C LEU A 227 13.14 -5.31 -0.24
N ALA A 228 13.96 -4.90 0.74
CA ALA A 228 15.09 -5.69 1.22
C ALA A 228 14.65 -7.04 1.80
N ILE A 229 13.58 -7.07 2.61
CA ILE A 229 13.00 -8.31 3.14
C ILE A 229 12.53 -9.22 2.00
N LEU A 230 11.80 -8.68 1.03
CA LEU A 230 11.30 -9.44 -0.13
C LEU A 230 12.45 -10.02 -0.97
N CYS A 231 13.47 -9.20 -1.27
CA CYS A 231 14.67 -9.63 -1.99
C CYS A 231 15.45 -10.69 -1.21
N GLY A 232 15.66 -10.49 0.08
CA GLY A 232 16.33 -11.45 0.96
C GLY A 232 15.60 -12.79 1.01
N PHE A 233 14.27 -12.77 1.11
CA PHE A 233 13.46 -13.99 1.05
C PHE A 233 13.62 -14.74 -0.29
N ILE A 234 13.59 -14.02 -1.42
CA ILE A 234 13.81 -14.62 -2.76
C ILE A 234 15.21 -15.23 -2.86
N ILE A 235 16.24 -14.54 -2.36
CA ILE A 235 17.62 -15.03 -2.32
C ILE A 235 17.72 -16.31 -1.51
N ILE A 236 17.19 -16.32 -0.28
CA ILE A 236 17.23 -17.48 0.60
C ILE A 236 16.51 -18.68 -0.03
N VAL A 237 15.29 -18.49 -0.54
CA VAL A 237 14.54 -19.56 -1.20
C VAL A 237 15.28 -20.08 -2.44
N SER A 238 15.94 -19.20 -3.19
CA SER A 238 16.72 -19.58 -4.37
C SER A 238 17.99 -20.33 -3.99
N ALA A 239 18.68 -19.91 -2.93
CA ALA A 239 19.87 -20.56 -2.39
C ALA A 239 19.55 -21.95 -1.83
N VAL A 240 18.47 -22.08 -1.06
CA VAL A 240 17.98 -23.38 -0.56
C VAL A 240 17.65 -24.30 -1.74
N LYS A 241 16.89 -23.82 -2.74
CA LYS A 241 16.60 -24.63 -3.93
C LYS A 241 17.84 -25.02 -4.72
N TRP A 242 18.86 -24.17 -4.75
CA TRP A 242 20.15 -24.44 -5.39
C TRP A 242 20.94 -25.49 -4.62
N LEU A 243 21.02 -25.39 -3.29
CA LEU A 243 21.70 -26.34 -2.42
C LEU A 243 21.07 -27.74 -2.53
N PHE A 244 19.74 -27.83 -2.61
CA PHE A 244 19.00 -29.10 -2.72
C PHE A 244 18.83 -29.61 -4.16
N ARG A 245 19.30 -28.90 -5.19
CA ARG A 245 19.26 -29.37 -6.58
C ARG A 245 20.61 -29.19 -7.26
N TRP A 246 21.39 -30.27 -7.30
CA TRP A 246 22.54 -30.39 -8.19
C TRP A 246 22.08 -30.16 -9.65
N PHE A 247 22.55 -29.06 -10.24
CA PHE A 247 22.52 -28.66 -11.65
C PHE A 247 21.17 -28.46 -12.37
N ARG A 248 20.70 -27.19 -12.40
CA ARG A 248 20.31 -26.39 -13.59
C ARG A 248 19.60 -25.12 -13.13
N VAL A 249 20.37 -24.10 -12.74
CA VAL A 249 19.82 -22.75 -12.56
C VAL A 249 19.64 -22.15 -13.95
N SER A 250 18.43 -21.73 -14.32
CA SER A 250 18.21 -21.06 -15.60
C SER A 250 18.89 -19.69 -15.58
N LYS A 251 19.53 -19.30 -16.70
CA LYS A 251 20.23 -18.01 -16.89
C LYS A 251 19.40 -16.78 -16.45
N VAL A 252 18.09 -16.91 -16.47
CA VAL A 252 17.13 -15.87 -16.10
C VAL A 252 17.04 -15.64 -14.58
N ARG A 253 17.17 -16.69 -13.75
CA ARG A 253 17.22 -16.52 -12.28
C ARG A 253 18.51 -15.82 -11.84
N LEU A 254 19.59 -16.04 -12.58
CA LEU A 254 20.87 -15.38 -12.36
C LEU A 254 20.78 -13.89 -12.65
N ILE A 255 20.09 -13.46 -13.71
CA ILE A 255 19.92 -12.04 -14.01
C ILE A 255 19.12 -11.32 -12.91
N LEU A 256 18.00 -11.90 -12.45
CA LEU A 256 17.24 -11.35 -11.33
C LEU A 256 18.07 -11.26 -10.05
N PHE A 257 18.86 -12.30 -9.77
CA PHE A 257 19.76 -12.35 -8.64
C PHE A 257 20.85 -11.27 -8.73
N ILE A 258 21.45 -11.08 -9.91
CA ILE A 258 22.44 -10.03 -10.18
C ILE A 258 21.82 -8.64 -10.09
N SER A 259 20.59 -8.42 -10.58
CA SER A 259 19.90 -7.14 -10.45
C SER A 259 19.58 -6.82 -8.99
N ILE A 260 19.14 -7.82 -8.22
CA ILE A 260 18.86 -7.67 -6.78
C ILE A 260 20.16 -7.40 -6.01
N ILE A 261 21.25 -8.12 -6.30
CA ILE A 261 22.58 -7.90 -5.72
C ILE A 261 23.17 -6.57 -6.18
N GLY A 262 22.92 -6.13 -7.41
CA GLY A 262 23.37 -4.83 -7.90
C GLY A 262 22.66 -3.68 -7.21
N ILE A 263 21.38 -3.86 -6.84
CA ILE A 263 20.59 -2.84 -6.15
C ILE A 263 20.86 -2.84 -4.64
N LEU A 264 20.99 -4.01 -4.01
CA LEU A 264 21.56 -4.14 -2.66
C LEU A 264 23.00 -3.61 -2.63
N GLY A 265 23.74 -3.87 -3.70
CA GLY A 265 25.06 -3.35 -4.00
C GLY A 265 25.04 -1.84 -4.01
N LEU A 266 24.13 -1.17 -4.73
CA LEU A 266 23.98 0.30 -4.73
C LEU A 266 23.66 0.89 -3.35
N VAL A 267 22.91 0.15 -2.52
CA VAL A 267 22.65 0.53 -1.12
C VAL A 267 23.92 0.39 -0.27
N VAL A 268 24.73 -0.63 -0.52
CA VAL A 268 26.02 -0.88 0.17
C VAL A 268 27.16 -0.02 -0.41
N SER A 269 27.08 0.34 -1.69
CA SER A 269 28.11 1.01 -2.48
C SER A 269 28.08 2.52 -2.30
N GLN A 270 27.42 3.01 -1.25
CA GLN A 270 27.62 4.34 -0.68
C GLN A 270 29.12 4.65 -0.47
N ILE A 271 29.94 3.62 -0.23
CA ILE A 271 31.41 3.68 -0.18
C ILE A 271 32.06 3.95 -1.56
N THR A 272 31.40 3.59 -2.66
CA THR A 272 31.84 3.84 -4.06
C THR A 272 31.16 5.06 -4.70
N PHE A 273 30.11 5.62 -4.09
CA PHE A 273 29.33 6.68 -4.71
C PHE A 273 30.17 7.93 -4.99
N LYS A 274 31.14 8.23 -4.13
CA LYS A 274 32.12 9.31 -4.34
C LYS A 274 32.99 9.11 -5.59
N GLN A 275 33.34 7.87 -5.95
CA GLN A 275 34.10 7.56 -7.16
C GLN A 275 33.20 7.57 -8.39
N ILE A 276 31.99 7.03 -8.25
CA ILE A 276 30.98 6.98 -9.32
C ILE A 276 30.49 8.39 -9.67
N SER A 277 30.30 9.28 -8.69
CA SER A 277 29.82 10.65 -8.91
C SER A 277 30.79 11.46 -9.76
N TYR A 278 32.10 11.23 -9.60
CA TYR A 278 33.12 11.89 -10.42
C TYR A 278 33.03 11.45 -11.88
N VAL A 279 32.84 10.15 -12.12
CA VAL A 279 32.67 9.60 -13.48
C VAL A 279 31.32 9.98 -14.09
N LEU A 280 30.26 10.08 -13.28
CA LEU A 280 28.91 10.40 -13.75
C LEU A 280 28.68 11.89 -13.98
N SER A 281 29.43 12.81 -13.34
CA SER A 281 29.19 14.26 -13.48
C SER A 281 29.11 14.71 -14.94
N PRO A 282 30.09 14.38 -15.82
CA PRO A 282 30.04 14.81 -17.21
C PRO A 282 28.84 14.20 -17.95
N MET A 283 28.49 12.94 -17.66
CA MET A 283 27.34 12.28 -18.30
C MET A 283 26.01 12.90 -17.86
N ILE A 284 25.90 13.30 -16.59
CA ILE A 284 24.72 13.96 -16.02
C ILE A 284 24.57 15.34 -16.67
N GLU A 285 25.65 16.13 -16.72
CA GLU A 285 25.66 17.45 -17.35
C GLU A 285 25.30 17.37 -18.85
N MET A 286 25.88 16.42 -19.59
CA MET A 286 25.56 16.18 -21.00
C MET A 286 24.08 15.81 -21.23
N SER A 287 23.39 15.26 -20.23
CA SER A 287 21.97 14.93 -20.33
C SER A 287 21.03 16.13 -20.09
N GLY A 288 21.60 17.30 -19.76
CA GLY A 288 20.89 18.52 -19.40
C GLY A 288 20.27 18.48 -18.00
N ILE A 289 20.76 17.59 -17.13
CA ILE A 289 20.36 17.55 -15.71
C ILE A 289 21.15 18.61 -14.95
N ASP A 290 20.45 19.35 -14.10
CA ASP A 290 21.09 20.25 -13.14
C ASP A 290 21.82 19.40 -12.10
N TYR A 291 23.15 19.46 -12.12
CA TYR A 291 23.99 18.65 -11.26
C TYR A 291 23.80 18.97 -9.77
N GLN A 292 23.46 20.23 -9.45
CA GLN A 292 23.23 20.65 -8.07
C GLN A 292 21.90 20.11 -7.55
N LEU A 293 20.83 20.19 -8.35
CA LEU A 293 19.55 19.54 -8.01
C LEU A 293 19.71 18.02 -7.86
N PHE A 294 20.48 17.40 -8.75
CA PHE A 294 20.80 15.97 -8.64
C PHE A 294 21.49 15.62 -7.32
N LYS A 295 22.51 16.41 -6.92
CA LYS A 295 23.20 16.20 -5.63
C LYS A 295 22.22 16.29 -4.47
N GLU A 296 21.40 17.33 -4.44
CA GLU A 296 20.44 17.58 -3.37
C GLU A 296 19.41 16.45 -3.25
N ASP A 297 18.76 16.07 -4.35
CA ASP A 297 17.72 15.04 -4.34
C ASP A 297 18.25 13.65 -3.99
N ILE A 298 19.40 13.28 -4.56
CA ILE A 298 20.04 12.01 -4.24
C ILE A 298 20.49 11.99 -2.78
N THR A 299 21.02 13.10 -2.25
CA THR A 299 21.36 13.20 -0.83
C THR A 299 20.13 13.00 0.02
N VAL A 300 19.01 13.68 -0.26
CA VAL A 300 17.79 13.56 0.54
C VAL A 300 17.25 12.12 0.52
N VAL A 301 17.17 11.49 -0.64
CA VAL A 301 16.69 10.10 -0.79
C VAL A 301 17.59 9.14 -0.02
N SER A 302 18.90 9.23 -0.22
CA SER A 302 19.88 8.31 0.40
C SER A 302 20.06 8.55 1.90
N PHE A 303 20.08 9.81 2.34
CA PHE A 303 20.10 10.19 3.76
C PHE A 303 18.93 9.57 4.50
N ARG A 304 17.72 9.63 3.92
CA ARG A 304 16.54 8.98 4.52
C ARG A 304 16.78 7.49 4.74
N TYR A 305 17.43 6.78 3.81
CA TYR A 305 17.78 5.37 4.01
C TYR A 305 18.84 5.19 5.09
N MET A 306 19.85 6.06 5.16
CA MET A 306 20.83 6.03 6.24
C MET A 306 20.23 6.24 7.62
N THR A 307 19.15 7.04 7.74
CA THR A 307 18.43 7.19 9.03
C THR A 307 17.78 5.90 9.55
N ILE A 308 17.71 4.84 8.74
CA ILE A 308 17.28 3.51 9.18
C ILE A 308 18.39 2.83 10.01
N ILE A 309 19.65 3.05 9.63
CA ILE A 309 20.83 2.44 10.25
C ILE A 309 21.33 3.33 11.40
N ASN A 310 21.43 4.64 11.16
CA ASN A 310 21.88 5.62 12.14
C ASN A 310 20.90 6.79 12.17
N SER A 311 20.06 6.87 13.20
CA SER A 311 19.05 7.93 13.34
C SER A 311 19.62 9.31 13.64
N ASP A 312 20.85 9.36 14.13
CA ASP A 312 21.46 10.57 14.69
C ASP A 312 22.44 11.23 13.70
N ILE A 313 22.57 10.66 12.50
CA ILE A 313 23.41 11.20 11.44
C ILE A 313 22.95 12.59 11.01
N ASN A 314 23.89 13.53 10.96
CA ASN A 314 23.65 14.88 10.45
C ASN A 314 23.68 14.88 8.92
N ILE A 315 22.67 15.48 8.29
CA ILE A 315 22.56 15.51 6.83
C ILE A 315 23.65 16.35 6.15
N ASN A 316 24.20 17.38 6.81
CA ASN A 316 25.29 18.17 6.26
C ASN A 316 26.58 17.36 6.24
N ASP A 317 26.87 16.65 7.34
CA ASP A 317 28.02 15.75 7.42
C ASP A 317 27.88 14.60 6.42
N TYR A 318 26.65 14.09 6.25
CA TYR A 318 26.36 13.08 5.25
C TYR A 318 26.52 13.60 3.82
N TYR A 319 26.03 14.80 3.51
CA TYR A 319 26.24 15.45 2.21
C TYR A 319 27.75 15.62 1.93
N ALA A 320 28.50 16.13 2.90
CA ALA A 320 29.94 16.32 2.77
C ALA A 320 30.70 15.01 2.59
N SER A 321 30.27 13.95 3.29
CA SER A 321 30.80 12.60 3.09
C SER A 321 30.49 12.07 1.69
N LEU A 322 29.30 12.34 1.15
CA LEU A 322 28.84 11.79 -0.13
C LEU A 322 29.52 12.49 -1.32
N TRP A 323 29.66 13.82 -1.26
CA TRP A 323 30.12 14.65 -2.38
C TRP A 323 31.51 15.23 -2.21
N GLY A 324 32.07 15.22 -1.00
CA GLY A 324 33.38 15.80 -0.71
C GLY A 324 33.39 17.33 -0.58
N GLU A 325 32.24 17.97 -0.42
CA GLU A 325 32.09 19.42 -0.34
C GLU A 325 31.02 19.80 0.71
N PRO A 326 31.05 21.02 1.29
CA PRO A 326 30.02 21.46 2.24
C PRO A 326 28.61 21.45 1.66
N SER A 327 27.61 21.18 2.50
CA SER A 327 26.22 21.17 2.05
C SER A 327 25.71 22.54 1.64
N THR A 328 25.03 22.59 0.50
CA THR A 328 24.29 23.74 -0.03
C THR A 328 22.78 23.64 0.27
N LEU A 329 22.34 22.57 0.94
CA LEU A 329 20.93 22.32 1.24
C LEU A 329 20.35 23.45 2.10
N LYS A 330 19.16 23.94 1.71
CA LYS A 330 18.47 25.01 2.45
C LYS A 330 18.04 24.51 3.84
N THR A 331 18.23 25.35 4.86
CA THR A 331 17.94 25.06 6.28
C THR A 331 16.54 24.50 6.53
N ASP A 332 15.54 24.91 5.75
CA ASP A 332 14.15 24.46 5.90
C ASP A 332 13.94 23.01 5.45
N GLN A 333 14.69 22.53 4.44
CA GLN A 333 14.69 21.12 4.05
C GLN A 333 15.27 20.25 5.18
N LEU A 334 16.34 20.74 5.83
CA LEU A 334 17.00 20.03 6.96
C LEU A 334 16.04 19.82 8.13
N LYS A 335 15.25 20.85 8.49
CA LYS A 335 14.26 20.78 9.58
C LYS A 335 13.13 19.80 9.30
N ALA A 336 12.73 19.63 8.05
CA ALA A 336 11.67 18.70 7.65
C ALA A 336 12.11 17.23 7.79
N ILE A 337 13.38 16.95 7.52
CA ILE A 337 13.94 15.59 7.45
C ILE A 337 14.25 15.03 8.86
N ASN A 338 14.81 15.84 9.76
CA ASN A 338 15.32 15.37 11.07
C ASN A 338 14.25 14.96 12.09
N LYS A 339 12.95 15.19 11.84
CA LYS A 339 11.94 15.23 12.92
C LYS A 339 10.90 14.11 12.91
N LYS A 340 11.15 12.99 12.23
CA LYS A 340 10.21 11.85 12.13
C LYS A 340 10.90 10.49 12.37
N GLY A 341 11.27 10.19 13.62
CA GLY A 341 11.88 8.91 14.02
C GLY A 341 10.93 7.95 14.77
N VAL A 342 11.38 6.72 15.06
CA VAL A 342 10.64 5.71 15.85
C VAL A 342 10.33 6.20 17.26
N ALA A 343 11.23 6.96 17.88
CA ALA A 343 11.02 7.59 19.18
C ALA A 343 9.72 8.43 19.23
N SER A 344 9.40 9.13 18.14
CA SER A 344 8.15 9.90 18.05
C SER A 344 6.89 9.01 18.07
N ARG A 345 6.98 7.77 17.59
CA ARG A 345 5.87 6.80 17.60
C ARG A 345 5.66 6.20 18.98
N LEU A 346 6.74 5.86 19.67
CA LEU A 346 6.67 5.35 21.05
C LEU A 346 6.04 6.38 21.99
N LEU A 347 6.37 7.67 21.86
CA LEU A 347 5.73 8.74 22.64
C LEU A 347 4.22 8.81 22.38
N ARG A 348 3.80 8.72 21.12
CA ARG A 348 2.38 8.67 20.75
C ARG A 348 1.67 7.47 21.32
N TRP A 349 2.31 6.30 21.36
CA TRP A 349 1.69 5.10 21.92
C TRP A 349 1.58 5.17 23.44
N LYS A 350 2.59 5.71 24.12
CA LYS A 350 2.51 5.99 25.56
C LYS A 350 1.37 6.97 25.86
N TYR A 351 1.19 7.99 25.04
CA TYR A 351 0.08 8.92 25.18
C TYR A 351 -1.29 8.25 24.95
N ALA A 352 -1.40 7.31 24.00
CA ALA A 352 -2.64 6.53 23.80
C ALA A 352 -3.03 5.79 25.08
N LEU A 353 -2.06 5.12 25.70
CA LEU A 353 -2.28 4.35 26.92
C LEU A 353 -2.58 5.26 28.11
N LYS A 354 -1.96 6.44 28.17
CA LYS A 354 -2.27 7.48 29.17
C LYS A 354 -3.73 7.92 29.04
N LEU A 355 -4.16 8.36 27.85
CA LEU A 355 -5.54 8.76 27.59
C LEU A 355 -6.53 7.67 27.98
N TYR A 356 -6.27 6.43 27.55
CA TYR A 356 -7.12 5.29 27.89
C TYR A 356 -7.18 5.01 29.39
N SER A 357 -6.07 5.20 30.12
CA SER A 357 -6.02 4.99 31.57
C SER A 357 -6.90 5.99 32.34
N GLU A 358 -7.07 7.19 31.80
CA GLU A 358 -7.88 8.29 32.34
C GLU A 358 -9.38 8.15 32.01
N TYR A 359 -9.75 7.23 31.11
CA TYR A 359 -11.15 7.01 30.75
C TYR A 359 -11.98 6.46 31.93
N PRO A 360 -13.24 6.92 32.07
CA PRO A 360 -14.21 6.27 32.96
C PRO A 360 -14.37 4.77 32.63
N PHE A 361 -14.82 3.98 33.60
CA PHE A 361 -14.97 2.54 33.42
C PHE A 361 -15.85 2.16 32.21
N SER A 362 -16.96 2.88 32.00
CA SER A 362 -17.82 2.67 30.83
C SER A 362 -17.06 2.91 29.52
N SER A 363 -16.40 4.06 29.38
CA SER A 363 -15.58 4.41 28.22
C SER A 363 -14.39 3.46 28.01
N LYS A 364 -13.88 2.81 29.07
CA LYS A 364 -12.87 1.74 28.92
C LYS A 364 -13.43 0.51 28.22
N ILE A 365 -14.69 0.17 28.44
CA ILE A 365 -15.36 -0.98 27.82
C ILE A 365 -15.80 -0.67 26.39
N ILE A 366 -16.53 0.43 26.19
CA ILE A 366 -17.18 0.75 24.90
C ILE A 366 -16.47 1.83 24.07
N GLY A 367 -15.42 2.45 24.61
CA GLY A 367 -14.67 3.53 23.97
C GLY A 367 -15.18 4.91 24.33
N SER A 368 -14.34 5.93 24.09
CA SER A 368 -14.70 7.35 24.24
C SER A 368 -14.90 8.06 22.88
N GLY A 369 -15.07 7.29 21.81
CA GLY A 369 -15.20 7.82 20.45
C GLY A 369 -13.90 8.41 19.88
N PHE A 370 -14.02 9.25 18.85
CA PHE A 370 -12.91 9.81 18.08
C PHE A 370 -12.37 11.15 18.61
N ASP A 371 -12.81 11.58 19.79
CA ASP A 371 -12.37 12.84 20.41
C ASP A 371 -10.85 12.83 20.70
N TYR A 372 -10.24 11.64 20.86
CA TYR A 372 -8.79 11.48 21.01
C TYR A 372 -8.01 12.14 19.86
N ILE A 373 -8.57 12.26 18.65
CA ILE A 373 -7.89 12.93 17.53
C ILE A 373 -7.60 14.40 17.89
N GLY A 374 -8.55 15.07 18.54
CA GLY A 374 -8.37 16.42 19.05
C GLY A 374 -7.31 16.49 20.14
N ASP A 375 -7.29 15.51 21.05
CA ASP A 375 -6.29 15.45 22.13
C ASP A 375 -4.87 15.20 21.59
N TYR A 376 -4.74 14.38 20.55
CA TYR A 376 -3.47 14.18 19.84
C TYR A 376 -3.03 15.43 19.09
N SER A 377 -3.95 16.16 18.46
CA SER A 377 -3.64 17.43 17.82
C SER A 377 -3.15 18.49 18.80
N LYS A 378 -3.68 18.52 20.03
CA LYS A 378 -3.18 19.43 21.08
C LYS A 378 -1.78 19.04 21.57
N GLU A 379 -1.54 17.74 21.77
CA GLU A 379 -0.28 17.24 22.32
C GLU A 379 0.87 17.24 21.30
N PHE A 380 0.59 16.85 20.05
CA PHE A 380 1.62 16.61 19.02
C PHE A 380 1.50 17.53 17.79
N GLY A 381 0.39 18.24 17.64
CA GLY A 381 0.15 19.12 16.50
C GLY A 381 1.07 20.34 16.56
N ARG A 382 1.94 20.48 15.55
CA ARG A 382 2.78 21.68 15.37
C ARG A 382 1.96 22.92 15.01
N TRP A 383 0.73 22.70 14.54
CA TRP A 383 -0.22 23.69 14.10
C TRP A 383 -1.56 23.24 14.67
N HIS A 384 -2.24 24.09 15.43
CA HIS A 384 -3.45 23.77 16.20
C HIS A 384 -4.64 23.23 15.39
N HIS A 385 -4.48 23.00 14.08
CA HIS A 385 -5.54 22.61 13.16
C HIS A 385 -5.29 21.31 12.37
N LYS A 386 -4.06 20.74 12.34
CA LYS A 386 -3.85 19.46 11.64
C LYS A 386 -4.22 18.27 12.56
N PRO A 387 -5.12 17.37 12.13
CA PRO A 387 -5.54 16.23 12.95
C PRO A 387 -4.38 15.26 13.15
N ASP A 388 -4.26 14.70 14.35
CA ASP A 388 -3.18 13.78 14.70
C ASP A 388 -3.67 12.56 15.49
N TYR A 389 -2.87 11.47 15.54
CA TYR A 389 -3.36 10.18 16.06
C TYR A 389 -2.22 9.20 16.46
N PRO A 390 -2.54 8.03 17.09
CA PRO A 390 -1.53 7.06 17.55
C PRO A 390 -0.71 6.42 16.41
N HIS A 391 -1.26 6.45 15.19
CA HIS A 391 -0.77 5.72 14.02
C HIS A 391 -0.57 4.22 14.25
N ASN A 392 -1.49 3.63 15.01
CA ASN A 392 -1.59 2.20 15.26
C ASN A 392 -3.08 1.87 15.35
N PRO A 393 -3.65 1.15 14.37
CA PRO A 393 -5.08 0.83 14.35
C PRO A 393 -5.60 0.08 15.58
N PHE A 394 -4.77 -0.69 16.28
CA PHE A 394 -5.15 -1.37 17.52
C PHE A 394 -5.34 -0.39 18.67
N LEU A 395 -4.39 0.54 18.85
CA LEU A 395 -4.49 1.57 19.88
C LEU A 395 -5.66 2.51 19.58
N SER A 396 -5.88 2.86 18.32
CA SER A 396 -7.06 3.65 17.96
C SER A 396 -8.35 2.89 18.25
N ALA A 397 -8.45 1.59 17.92
CA ALA A 397 -9.62 0.76 18.26
C ALA A 397 -9.88 0.73 19.77
N LEU A 398 -8.83 0.63 20.58
CA LEU A 398 -8.94 0.72 22.04
C LEU A 398 -9.50 2.09 22.49
N LEU A 399 -9.05 3.18 21.86
CA LEU A 399 -9.51 4.54 22.20
C LEU A 399 -10.97 4.78 21.77
N TYR A 400 -11.32 4.55 20.50
CA TYR A 400 -12.65 4.88 19.99
C TYR A 400 -13.73 3.87 20.36
N SER A 401 -13.37 2.61 20.59
CA SER A 401 -14.33 1.51 20.80
C SER A 401 -14.04 0.63 22.02
N GLY A 402 -13.07 1.02 22.86
CA GLY A 402 -12.76 0.34 24.12
C GLY A 402 -12.21 -1.08 23.93
N ILE A 403 -12.24 -1.85 25.02
CA ILE A 403 -11.81 -3.26 25.03
C ILE A 403 -12.67 -4.10 24.08
N LEU A 404 -13.99 -3.84 23.99
CA LEU A 404 -14.86 -4.61 23.09
C LEU A 404 -14.46 -4.42 21.63
N GLY A 405 -14.22 -3.16 21.24
CA GLY A 405 -13.72 -2.81 19.92
C GLY A 405 -12.37 -3.44 19.58
N LEU A 406 -11.41 -3.30 20.49
CA LEU A 406 -10.10 -3.93 20.33
C LEU A 406 -10.23 -5.46 20.21
N PHE A 407 -11.05 -6.10 21.04
CA PHE A 407 -11.26 -7.54 21.02
C PHE A 407 -11.90 -8.02 19.70
N ALA A 408 -12.94 -7.35 19.23
CA ALA A 408 -13.56 -7.66 17.94
C ALA A 408 -12.56 -7.51 16.78
N PHE A 409 -11.74 -6.45 16.83
CA PHE A 409 -10.71 -6.23 15.82
C PHE A 409 -9.61 -7.30 15.87
N LEU A 410 -9.14 -7.69 17.06
CA LEU A 410 -8.19 -8.78 17.23
C LEU A 410 -8.76 -10.12 16.74
N LEU A 411 -10.02 -10.41 17.06
CA LEU A 411 -10.71 -11.62 16.59
C LEU A 411 -10.80 -11.66 15.05
N PHE A 412 -11.15 -10.53 14.43
CA PHE A 412 -11.16 -10.40 12.97
C PHE A 412 -9.77 -10.60 12.38
N MET A 413 -8.74 -9.96 12.94
CA MET A 413 -7.37 -10.10 12.45
C MET A 413 -6.83 -11.54 12.62
N ALA A 414 -7.19 -12.21 13.72
CA ALA A 414 -6.86 -13.61 13.96
C ALA A 414 -7.55 -14.52 12.93
N GLN A 415 -8.83 -14.29 12.64
CA GLN A 415 -9.58 -15.02 11.62
C GLN A 415 -8.98 -14.86 10.21
N VAL A 416 -8.66 -13.62 9.81
CA VAL A 416 -8.02 -13.29 8.53
C VAL A 416 -6.66 -14.00 8.41
N SER A 417 -5.84 -13.91 9.47
CA SER A 417 -4.53 -14.55 9.52
C SER A 417 -4.65 -16.07 9.47
N TYR A 418 -5.60 -16.65 10.21
CA TYR A 418 -5.87 -18.09 10.19
C TYR A 418 -6.19 -18.58 8.78
N TYR A 419 -7.09 -17.91 8.05
CA TYR A 419 -7.45 -18.34 6.70
C TYR A 419 -6.30 -18.14 5.70
N PHE A 420 -5.54 -17.05 5.77
CA PHE A 420 -4.37 -16.90 4.92
C PHE A 420 -3.31 -17.97 5.17
N LEU A 421 -3.05 -18.30 6.44
CA LEU A 421 -2.11 -19.35 6.81
C LEU A 421 -2.63 -20.75 6.48
N LYS A 422 -3.94 -21.00 6.56
CA LYS A 422 -4.53 -22.28 6.18
C LYS A 422 -4.41 -22.55 4.68
N TYR A 423 -4.64 -21.54 3.85
CA TYR A 423 -4.64 -21.66 2.37
C TYR A 423 -3.43 -20.97 1.71
N TRP A 424 -2.30 -20.93 2.43
CA TRP A 424 -1.13 -20.16 2.00
C TRP A 424 -0.50 -20.70 0.72
N ARG A 425 -0.57 -22.01 0.46
CA ARG A 425 0.04 -22.62 -0.73
C ARG A 425 -0.68 -22.22 -2.00
N GLU A 426 -2.01 -22.16 -1.94
CA GLU A 426 -2.88 -21.78 -3.05
C GLU A 426 -2.89 -20.25 -3.26
N HIS A 427 -2.73 -19.49 -2.18
CA HIS A 427 -2.99 -18.05 -2.17
C HIS A 427 -1.82 -17.21 -1.62
N TRP A 428 -0.58 -17.70 -1.78
CA TRP A 428 0.63 -17.06 -1.23
C TRP A 428 0.78 -15.59 -1.66
N PHE A 429 0.37 -15.25 -2.88
CA PHE A 429 0.40 -13.86 -3.37
C PHE A 429 -0.41 -12.92 -2.46
N TYR A 430 -1.64 -13.30 -2.11
CA TYR A 430 -2.49 -12.49 -1.26
C TYR A 430 -2.01 -12.43 0.18
N LEU A 431 -1.45 -13.54 0.70
CA LEU A 431 -0.80 -13.53 2.01
C LEU A 431 0.39 -12.55 2.03
N ALA A 432 1.27 -12.58 1.03
CA ALA A 432 2.40 -11.66 0.94
C ALA A 432 1.94 -10.19 0.87
N VAL A 433 0.96 -9.90 0.00
CA VAL A 433 0.36 -8.56 -0.12
C VAL A 433 -0.28 -8.12 1.20
N PHE A 434 -1.02 -9.00 1.87
CA PHE A 434 -1.62 -8.73 3.18
C PHE A 434 -0.57 -8.38 4.23
N LEU A 435 0.49 -9.17 4.35
CA LEU A 435 1.58 -8.94 5.32
C LEU A 435 2.26 -7.58 5.10
N PHE A 436 2.56 -7.24 3.84
CA PHE A 436 3.16 -5.94 3.52
C PHE A 436 2.20 -4.78 3.81
N ILE A 437 0.94 -4.86 3.39
CA ILE A 437 -0.04 -3.81 3.70
C ILE A 437 -0.23 -3.67 5.21
N ALA A 438 -0.31 -4.79 5.95
CA ALA A 438 -0.42 -4.79 7.41
C ALA A 438 0.76 -4.06 8.03
N MET A 439 2.00 -4.39 7.64
CA MET A 439 3.20 -3.74 8.18
C MET A 439 3.22 -2.22 7.95
N PHE A 440 2.76 -1.74 6.79
CA PHE A 440 2.61 -0.29 6.55
C PHE A 440 1.48 0.32 7.37
N SER A 441 0.33 -0.34 7.41
CA SER A 441 -0.89 0.17 8.03
C SER A 441 -0.75 0.27 9.54
N MET A 442 -0.07 -0.69 10.18
CA MET A 442 0.12 -0.73 11.64
C MET A 442 1.01 0.38 12.20
N ILE A 443 1.78 1.07 11.35
CA ILE A 443 2.68 2.17 11.76
C ILE A 443 2.24 3.51 11.15
N SER A 444 1.15 3.54 10.37
CA SER A 444 0.76 4.72 9.60
C SER A 444 -0.71 5.08 9.71
N GLY A 445 -1.60 4.08 9.74
CA GLY A 445 -3.03 4.28 9.71
C GLY A 445 -3.58 4.74 11.06
N ASN A 446 -4.65 5.53 11.02
CA ASN A 446 -5.41 5.88 12.21
C ASN A 446 -6.28 4.71 12.64
N SER A 447 -7.20 4.28 11.79
CA SER A 447 -8.11 3.17 12.01
C SER A 447 -7.86 2.04 11.00
N PHE A 448 -8.57 0.92 11.18
CA PHE A 448 -8.61 -0.16 10.19
C PHE A 448 -9.08 0.31 8.80
N PHE A 449 -9.91 1.35 8.74
CA PHE A 449 -10.52 1.87 7.52
C PHE A 449 -9.78 3.06 6.90
N SER A 450 -8.70 3.55 7.54
CA SER A 450 -7.91 4.66 7.00
C SER A 450 -7.16 4.31 5.71
N VAL A 451 -6.71 3.07 5.58
CA VAL A 451 -5.94 2.59 4.43
C VAL A 451 -6.79 1.61 3.65
N LYS A 452 -7.66 2.08 2.74
CA LYS A 452 -8.71 1.29 2.07
C LYS A 452 -8.27 -0.09 1.54
N ILE A 453 -7.05 -0.21 1.01
CA ILE A 453 -6.53 -1.47 0.49
C ILE A 453 -6.36 -2.54 1.59
N PHE A 454 -6.09 -2.13 2.83
CA PHE A 454 -5.90 -3.04 3.96
C PHE A 454 -7.16 -3.85 4.31
N PRO A 455 -8.32 -3.24 4.62
CA PRO A 455 -9.56 -3.97 4.82
C PRO A 455 -10.01 -4.70 3.55
N ALA A 456 -9.85 -4.10 2.36
CA ALA A 456 -10.23 -4.78 1.10
C ALA A 456 -9.50 -6.12 0.91
N VAL A 457 -8.18 -6.17 1.14
CA VAL A 457 -7.40 -7.41 1.06
C VAL A 457 -7.71 -8.35 2.24
N SER A 458 -8.01 -7.81 3.43
CA SER A 458 -8.40 -8.61 4.60
C SER A 458 -9.73 -9.34 4.42
N LEU A 459 -10.58 -8.89 3.50
CA LEU A 459 -11.85 -9.56 3.19
C LEU A 459 -11.71 -10.74 2.22
N LEU A 460 -10.65 -10.78 1.41
CA LEU A 460 -10.40 -11.86 0.43
C LEU A 460 -10.36 -13.27 1.04
N PRO A 461 -9.68 -13.54 2.17
CA PRO A 461 -9.59 -14.90 2.70
C PRO A 461 -10.93 -15.43 3.23
N LEU A 462 -11.91 -14.56 3.49
CA LEU A 462 -13.27 -14.98 3.85
C LEU A 462 -13.98 -15.70 2.69
N LEU A 463 -13.48 -15.55 1.45
CA LEU A 463 -13.98 -16.27 0.27
C LEU A 463 -13.45 -17.71 0.20
N PHE A 464 -12.35 -18.03 0.89
CA PHE A 464 -11.69 -19.35 0.80
C PHE A 464 -12.55 -20.46 1.43
N THR A 465 -13.29 -20.13 2.50
CA THR A 465 -14.11 -21.10 3.23
C THR A 465 -15.29 -21.63 2.43
N ASN A 466 -15.87 -20.78 1.57
CA ASN A 466 -17.03 -21.15 0.77
C ASN A 466 -16.67 -22.15 -0.34
N ASN A 467 -15.40 -22.19 -0.74
CA ASN A 467 -14.92 -23.06 -1.81
C ASN A 467 -14.56 -24.48 -1.33
N SER A 468 -14.22 -24.65 -0.05
CA SER A 468 -13.75 -25.95 0.47
C SER A 468 -14.86 -26.91 0.92
N SER A 469 -16.10 -26.46 1.09
CA SER A 469 -17.20 -27.31 1.60
C SER A 469 -18.04 -27.96 0.50
N LYS A 470 -17.57 -27.93 -0.76
CA LYS A 470 -18.28 -28.47 -1.93
C LYS A 470 -17.45 -29.48 -2.73
N GLU A 471 -16.25 -29.77 -2.27
CA GLU A 471 -15.48 -30.98 -2.63
C GLU A 471 -15.75 -32.02 -1.55
#